data_AF-A5GD36-F1
#
_entry.id   AF-A5GD36-F1
#
_cell.length_a   1.000
_cell.length_b   1.000
_cell.length_c   1.000
_cell.angle_alpha   90.00
_cell.angle_beta   90.00
_cell.angle_gamma   90.00
#
_symmetry.space_group_name_H-M   'P 1'
#
loop_
_entity.id
_entity.type
_entity.pdbx_description
1 polymer ?
#
loop_
_entity_poly.entity_id
_entity_poly.type
_entity_poly.pdbx_seq_one_letter_code
_entity_poly.pdbx_strand_id
1 'polypeptide(L)'
;MEQFTGKQTKDLKVLISFVQIFCRSKHGKEVARTAVGLPGELRSRFMKDVCLCGECAALVDYALEKRRKCPLDPKPSCKHCQIHCYSKGYRGKIRQVMAFSGKRLILRGRLDLLWHYFF
;
A
#
# COMPACT_ATOMS: atom_id res chain seq x y z
N MET A 1 -16.91 10.39 -9.09
CA MET A 1 -15.78 9.88 -8.28
C MET A 1 -15.48 8.48 -8.80
N GLU A 2 -14.35 8.26 -9.46
CA GLU A 2 -14.01 6.92 -9.99
C GLU A 2 -13.84 5.95 -8.82
N GLN A 3 -14.77 5.00 -8.70
CA GLN A 3 -14.77 3.95 -7.68
C GLN A 3 -13.68 2.93 -8.02
N PHE A 4 -12.97 2.43 -7.02
CA PHE A 4 -11.97 1.37 -7.25
C PHE A 4 -12.68 0.02 -7.40
N THR A 5 -12.25 -0.82 -8.34
CA THR A 5 -12.82 -2.17 -8.46
C THR A 5 -12.49 -3.00 -7.22
N GLY A 6 -13.29 -4.04 -6.92
CA GLY A 6 -13.06 -4.89 -5.75
C GLY A 6 -11.65 -5.49 -5.67
N LYS A 7 -11.06 -5.83 -6.82
CA LYS A 7 -9.67 -6.31 -6.93
C LYS A 7 -8.66 -5.21 -6.62
N GLN A 8 -8.87 -4.00 -7.14
CA GLN A 8 -8.02 -2.83 -6.85
C GLN A 8 -8.04 -2.47 -5.37
N THR A 9 -9.21 -2.53 -4.73
CA THR A 9 -9.37 -2.24 -3.31
C THR A 9 -8.64 -3.26 -2.44
N LYS A 10 -8.65 -4.56 -2.81
CA LYS A 10 -7.83 -5.59 -2.14
C LYS A 10 -6.33 -5.30 -2.29
N ASP A 11 -5.86 -5.02 -3.50
CA ASP A 11 -4.45 -4.68 -3.75
C ASP A 11 -4.00 -3.47 -2.91
N LEU A 12 -4.81 -2.41 -2.89
CA LEU A 12 -4.52 -1.18 -2.14
C LEU A 12 -4.55 -1.43 -0.63
N LYS A 13 -5.46 -2.27 -0.14
CA LYS A 13 -5.48 -2.68 1.28
C LYS A 13 -4.18 -3.37 1.69
N VAL A 14 -3.70 -4.31 0.87
CA VAL A 14 -2.41 -5.01 1.10
C VAL A 14 -1.28 -3.99 1.17
N LEU A 15 -1.21 -3.10 0.17
CA LEU A 15 -0.18 -2.07 0.08
C LEU A 15 -0.15 -1.19 1.33
N ILE A 16 -1.29 -0.65 1.75
CA ILE A 16 -1.40 0.21 2.93
C ILE A 16 -1.00 -0.56 4.21
N SER A 17 -1.42 -1.82 4.34
CA SER A 17 -1.08 -2.67 5.49
C SER A 17 0.43 -2.91 5.59
N PHE A 18 1.08 -3.15 4.44
CA PHE A 18 2.53 -3.34 4.36
C PHE A 18 3.29 -2.05 4.63
N VAL A 19 2.80 -0.90 4.16
CA VAL A 19 3.35 0.42 4.49
C VAL A 19 3.24 0.68 5.99
N GLN A 20 2.15 0.27 6.64
CA GLN A 20 2.00 0.41 8.10
C GLN A 20 3.02 -0.44 8.87
N ILE A 21 3.25 -1.69 8.45
CA ILE A 21 4.28 -2.56 9.03
C ILE A 21 5.66 -1.93 8.86
N PHE A 22 5.96 -1.43 7.67
CA PHE A 22 7.23 -0.79 7.35
C PHE A 22 7.46 0.48 8.17
N CYS A 23 6.46 1.37 8.21
CA CYS A 23 6.49 2.61 8.99
C CYS A 23 6.73 2.34 10.48
N ARG A 24 6.05 1.34 11.06
CA ARG A 24 6.25 0.94 12.46
C ARG A 24 7.62 0.33 12.71
N SER A 25 8.16 -0.39 11.74
CA SER A 25 9.43 -1.08 11.89
C SER A 25 10.65 -0.20 11.70
N LYS A 26 10.64 0.60 10.64
CA LYS A 26 11.84 1.27 10.13
C LYS A 26 12.01 2.65 10.75
N HIS A 27 10.90 3.34 11.03
CA HIS A 27 10.91 4.70 11.56
C HIS A 27 10.65 4.78 13.07
N GLY A 28 10.52 3.64 13.77
CA GLY A 28 10.52 3.57 15.25
C GLY A 28 9.57 4.54 15.96
N LYS A 29 9.96 5.04 17.14
CA LYS A 29 9.27 6.14 17.84
C LYS A 29 9.71 7.54 17.37
N GLU A 30 10.69 7.61 16.47
CA GLU A 30 11.32 8.87 16.03
C GLU A 30 10.39 9.77 15.21
N VAL A 31 9.34 9.22 14.61
CA VAL A 31 8.47 9.98 13.71
C VAL A 31 7.03 9.96 14.19
N ALA A 32 6.44 11.16 14.29
CA ALA A 32 5.02 11.35 14.60
C ALA A 32 4.15 10.69 13.52
N ARG A 33 3.10 10.00 13.94
CA ARG A 33 2.15 9.32 13.04
C ARG A 33 0.79 9.97 13.17
N THR A 34 0.27 10.43 12.04
CA THR A 34 -1.07 11.02 11.96
C THR A 34 -1.99 10.10 11.17
N ALA A 35 -3.29 10.23 11.42
CA ALA A 35 -4.30 9.51 10.66
C ALA A 35 -4.25 9.96 9.19
N VAL A 36 -4.14 8.99 8.28
CA VAL A 36 -4.12 9.26 6.83
C VAL A 36 -5.55 9.33 6.30
N GLY A 37 -5.84 10.36 5.49
CA GLY A 37 -7.13 10.58 4.86
C GLY A 37 -7.43 9.60 3.73
N LEU A 38 -7.81 8.37 4.07
CA LEU A 38 -8.18 7.36 3.08
C LEU A 38 -9.59 7.61 2.50
N PRO A 39 -9.81 7.30 1.20
CA PRO A 39 -11.15 7.30 0.60
C PRO A 39 -12.11 6.37 1.36
N GLY A 40 -13.40 6.71 1.44
CA GLY A 40 -14.39 5.97 2.24
C GLY A 40 -14.44 4.45 1.94
N GLU A 41 -14.32 4.07 0.67
CA GLU A 41 -14.28 2.67 0.21
C GLU A 41 -13.08 1.87 0.72
N LEU A 42 -11.95 2.54 0.96
CA LEU A 42 -10.75 1.94 1.54
C LEU A 42 -10.81 2.00 3.06
N ARG A 43 -11.30 3.11 3.63
CA ARG A 43 -11.45 3.27 5.08
C ARG A 43 -12.34 2.17 5.66
N SER A 44 -13.46 1.85 5.02
CA SER A 44 -14.37 0.77 5.47
C SER A 44 -13.74 -0.63 5.48
N ARG A 45 -12.59 -0.81 4.82
CA ARG A 45 -11.84 -2.09 4.80
C ARG A 45 -10.88 -2.25 5.97
N PHE A 46 -10.67 -1.20 6.76
CA PHE A 46 -9.86 -1.19 7.97
C PHE A 46 -10.75 -1.04 9.19
N MET A 47 -10.49 -1.84 10.24
CA MET A 47 -11.23 -1.75 11.51
C MET A 47 -10.78 -0.55 12.37
N LYS A 48 -9.60 0.01 12.11
CA LYS A 48 -9.01 1.14 12.84
C LYS A 48 -8.37 2.11 11.87
N ASP A 49 -8.23 3.35 12.28
CA ASP A 49 -7.56 4.37 11.49
C ASP A 49 -6.10 4.01 11.20
N VAL A 50 -5.69 4.30 9.97
CA VAL A 50 -4.34 4.01 9.49
C VAL A 50 -3.46 5.21 9.81
N CYS A 51 -2.62 5.08 10.84
CA CYS A 51 -1.65 6.11 11.22
C CYS A 51 -0.28 5.82 10.61
N LEU A 52 0.25 6.77 9.83
CA LEU A 52 1.55 6.69 9.15
C LEU A 52 2.36 7.97 9.41
N CYS A 53 3.68 7.91 9.25
CA CYS A 53 4.51 9.12 9.21
C CYS A 53 4.31 9.87 7.88
N GLY A 54 4.70 11.15 7.83
CA GLY A 54 4.52 12.00 6.64
C GLY A 54 5.06 11.38 5.34
N GLU A 55 6.23 10.74 5.39
CA GLU A 55 6.80 10.08 4.21
C GLU A 55 5.97 8.87 3.74
N CYS A 56 5.49 8.06 4.67
CA CYS A 56 4.70 6.87 4.37
C CYS A 56 3.28 7.24 3.92
N ALA A 57 2.70 8.29 4.49
CA ALA A 57 1.43 8.86 4.05
C ALA A 57 1.55 9.37 2.60
N ALA A 58 2.58 10.17 2.29
CA ALA A 58 2.83 10.65 0.95
C ALA A 58 3.03 9.52 -0.08
N LEU A 59 3.62 8.39 0.32
CA LEU A 59 3.76 7.21 -0.53
C LEU A 59 2.41 6.54 -0.83
N VAL A 60 1.51 6.46 0.16
CA VAL A 60 0.15 5.94 -0.03
C VAL A 60 -0.67 6.87 -0.91
N ASP A 61 -0.63 8.18 -0.66
CA ASP A 61 -1.36 9.17 -1.43
C ASP A 61 -0.91 9.16 -2.90
N TYR A 62 0.41 9.11 -3.13
CA TYR A 62 0.97 8.96 -4.47
C TYR A 62 0.46 7.69 -5.16
N ALA A 63 0.39 6.56 -4.44
CA ALA A 63 -0.10 5.31 -5.00
C ALA A 63 -1.59 5.37 -5.38
N LEU A 64 -2.41 6.01 -4.53
CA LEU A 64 -3.84 6.23 -4.78
C LEU A 64 -4.06 7.16 -5.97
N GLU A 65 -3.31 8.26 -6.04
CA GLU A 65 -3.40 9.23 -7.13
C GLU A 65 -3.03 8.58 -8.48
N LYS A 66 -1.95 7.80 -8.52
CA LYS A 66 -1.54 7.09 -9.75
C LYS A 66 -2.54 6.03 -10.17
N ARG A 67 -3.22 5.36 -9.23
CA ARG A 67 -4.27 4.38 -9.57
C ARG A 67 -5.52 5.08 -10.14
N ARG A 68 -5.87 6.25 -9.61
CA ARG A 68 -6.98 7.08 -10.14
C ARG A 68 -6.67 7.57 -11.56
N LYS A 69 -5.50 8.19 -11.76
CA LYS A 69 -5.09 8.76 -13.05
C LYS A 69 -4.58 7.73 -14.07
N CYS A 70 -4.85 6.43 -13.88
CA CYS A 70 -4.35 5.39 -14.78
C CYS A 70 -5.17 5.40 -16.09
N PRO A 71 -4.52 5.58 -17.27
CA PRO A 71 -5.23 5.69 -18.54
C PRO A 71 -5.61 4.33 -19.17
N LEU A 72 -5.17 3.22 -18.60
CA LEU A 72 -5.41 1.88 -19.15
C LEU A 72 -6.79 1.34 -18.75
N ASP A 73 -7.52 0.75 -19.69
CA ASP A 73 -8.78 0.02 -19.44
C ASP A 73 -8.81 -1.28 -20.27
N PRO A 74 -8.88 -2.49 -19.65
CA PRO A 74 -8.99 -2.76 -18.22
C PRO A 74 -7.70 -2.44 -17.45
N LYS A 75 -7.82 -1.71 -16.33
CA LYS A 75 -6.70 -1.32 -15.45
C LYS A 75 -5.95 -2.57 -14.91
N PRO A 76 -4.74 -2.92 -15.41
CA PRO A 76 -4.02 -4.09 -14.91
C PRO A 76 -3.47 -3.84 -13.50
N SER A 77 -2.97 -4.89 -12.83
CA SER A 77 -2.17 -4.70 -11.62
C SER A 77 -0.92 -3.88 -11.95
N CYS A 78 -0.49 -2.98 -11.06
CA CYS A 78 0.71 -2.14 -11.28
C CYS A 78 1.97 -2.96 -11.60
N LYS A 79 2.03 -4.23 -11.15
CA LYS A 79 3.12 -5.17 -11.45
C LYS A 79 3.15 -5.58 -12.93
N HIS A 80 1.97 -5.73 -13.56
CA HIS A 80 1.79 -6.15 -14.95
C HIS A 80 1.44 -4.97 -15.87
N CYS A 81 1.54 -3.73 -15.38
CA CYS A 81 1.24 -2.54 -16.17
C CYS A 81 2.39 -2.27 -17.15
N GLN A 82 2.08 -2.15 -18.44
CA GLN A 82 3.09 -1.94 -19.48
C GLN A 82 3.74 -0.54 -19.43
N ILE A 83 2.99 0.49 -19.03
CA ILE A 83 3.46 1.89 -19.04
C ILE A 83 4.35 2.20 -17.81
N HIS A 84 4.16 1.48 -16.69
CA HIS A 84 4.88 1.70 -15.44
C HIS A 84 4.99 3.19 -15.02
N CYS A 85 3.85 3.85 -14.82
CA CYS A 85 3.73 5.28 -14.48
C CYS A 85 4.30 5.71 -13.11
N TYR A 86 4.93 4.80 -12.36
CA TYR A 86 5.59 5.12 -11.10
C TYR A 86 6.99 5.69 -11.36
N SER A 87 7.32 6.82 -10.74
CA SER A 87 8.69 7.33 -10.79
C SER A 87 9.65 6.31 -10.18
N LYS A 88 10.90 6.28 -10.68
CA LYS A 88 11.92 5.31 -10.25
C LYS A 88 12.11 5.31 -8.72
N GLY A 89 12.08 6.50 -8.10
CA GLY A 89 12.17 6.67 -6.65
C GLY A 89 11.02 6.03 -5.88
N TYR A 90 9.77 6.34 -6.22
CA TYR A 90 8.60 5.74 -5.55
C TYR A 90 8.48 4.24 -5.83
N ARG A 91 8.85 3.79 -7.03
CA ARG A 91 8.88 2.36 -7.37
C ARG A 91 9.90 1.61 -6.48
N GLY A 92 11.08 2.19 -6.28
CA GLY A 92 12.09 1.66 -5.36
C GLY A 92 11.58 1.56 -3.93
N LYS A 93 10.94 2.62 -3.43
CA LYS A 93 10.33 2.64 -2.09
C LYS A 93 9.26 1.58 -1.93
N ILE A 94 8.34 1.42 -2.88
CA ILE A 94 7.30 0.37 -2.82
C ILE A 94 7.92 -1.02 -2.81
N ARG A 95 8.91 -1.30 -3.68
CA ARG A 95 9.60 -2.60 -3.64
C ARG A 95 10.27 -2.85 -2.30
N GLN A 96 10.91 -1.83 -1.73
CA GLN A 96 11.53 -1.94 -0.41
C GLN A 96 10.49 -2.24 0.67
N VAL A 97 9.35 -1.53 0.67
CA VAL A 97 8.24 -1.79 1.60
C VAL A 97 7.71 -3.22 1.43
N MET A 98 7.46 -3.66 0.19
CA MET A 98 6.95 -5.00 -0.09
C MET A 98 7.93 -6.09 0.39
N ALA A 99 9.21 -5.97 0.04
CA ALA A 99 10.24 -6.94 0.41
C ALA A 99 10.46 -6.98 1.93
N PHE A 100 10.52 -5.82 2.57
CA PHE A 100 10.73 -5.72 4.01
C PHE A 100 9.55 -6.28 4.80
N SER A 101 8.34 -5.82 4.49
CA SER A 101 7.12 -6.24 5.21
C SER A 101 6.79 -7.70 4.94
N GLY A 102 7.01 -8.19 3.71
CA GLY A 102 6.88 -9.61 3.38
C GLY A 102 7.84 -10.48 4.17
N LYS A 103 9.15 -10.17 4.15
CA LYS A 103 10.16 -10.90 4.93
C LYS A 103 9.83 -10.90 6.42
N ARG A 104 9.34 -9.78 6.96
CA ARG A 104 8.97 -9.67 8.38
C ARG A 104 7.77 -10.53 8.76
N LEU A 105 6.78 -10.66 7.88
CA LEU A 105 5.64 -11.55 8.11
C LEU A 105 6.09 -13.01 8.16
N ILE A 106 6.99 -13.41 7.25
CA ILE A 106 7.60 -14.75 7.24
C ILE A 106 8.34 -15.00 8.56
N LEU A 107 9.22 -14.08 8.97
CA LEU A 107 10.01 -14.21 10.20
C LEU A 107 9.17 -14.27 11.48
N ARG A 108 7.94 -13.74 11.46
CA ARG A 108 6.99 -13.83 12.58
C ARG A 108 6.14 -15.10 12.56
N GLY A 109 6.34 -16.01 11.61
CA GLY A 109 5.52 -17.22 11.45
C GLY A 109 4.10 -16.95 10.95
N ARG A 110 3.82 -15.73 10.46
CA ARG A 110 2.50 -15.34 9.94
C ARG A 110 2.36 -15.64 8.45
N LEU A 111 2.61 -16.90 8.10
CA LEU A 111 2.50 -17.39 6.73
C LEU A 111 1.03 -17.42 6.26
N ASP A 112 0.08 -17.53 7.19
CA ASP A 112 -1.36 -17.40 6.99
C ASP A 112 -1.73 -16.11 6.25
N LEU A 113 -1.17 -14.98 6.69
CA LEU A 113 -1.42 -13.66 6.12
C LEU A 113 -0.82 -13.53 4.73
N LEU A 114 0.36 -14.12 4.50
CA LEU A 114 0.99 -14.09 3.18
C LEU A 114 0.18 -14.90 2.17
N TRP A 115 -0.31 -16.08 2.57
CA TRP A 115 -1.16 -16.89 1.72
C TRP A 115 -2.45 -16.16 1.37
N HIS A 116 -3.17 -15.61 2.36
CA HIS A 116 -4.43 -14.90 2.15
C HIS A 116 -4.33 -13.68 1.21
N TYR A 117 -3.15 -13.05 1.14
CA TYR A 117 -2.95 -11.88 0.27
C TYR A 117 -2.40 -12.21 -1.12
N PHE A 118 -1.80 -13.38 -1.30
CA PHE A 118 -1.22 -13.80 -2.58
C PHE A 118 -2.05 -14.83 -3.35
N PHE A 119 -2.92 -15.60 -2.67
CA PHE A 119 -3.82 -16.62 -3.22
C PHE A 119 -5.27 -16.24 -2.95
#